data_AF-A0A445DUF8-F1
#
_entry.id   AF-A0A445DUF8-F1
#
_cell.length_a   1.000
_cell.length_b   1.000
_cell.length_c   1.000
_cell.angle_alpha   90.00
_cell.angle_beta   90.00
_cell.angle_gamma   90.00
#
_symmetry.space_group_name_H-M   'P 1'
#
loop_
_entity.id
_entity.type
_entity.pdbx_description
1 polymer ?
#
loop_
_entity_poly.entity_id
_entity_poly.type
_entity_poly.pdbx_seq_one_letter_code
_entity_poly.pdbx_strand_id
1 'polypeptide(L)'
;MASEESFVVLVHHRGSVNRKTRSGVKFTDKNPLCIIVTSTTSYDDLVSAVLMKLGLEGAKRVKKFFYRIPVTVLQNTVKYDCFTINNDVDLQVMFLCRRQFPEVRTPELLVRLVDVVSSSGGSNRNTNTIANPAGSSSRPAVASSSVPVYEPVVQPSPPHLLLLTSMAPKATR
;
A
#
# COMPACT_ATOMS: atom_id res chain seq x y z
N MET A 1 3.63 -30.12 4.75
CA MET A 1 4.24 -28.88 4.24
C MET A 1 3.15 -28.04 3.62
N ALA A 2 2.95 -26.80 4.09
CA ALA A 2 2.04 -25.88 3.43
C ALA A 2 2.71 -25.46 2.12
N SER A 3 2.09 -25.73 0.96
CA SER A 3 2.60 -25.21 -0.30
C SER A 3 2.62 -23.69 -0.22
N GLU A 4 3.73 -23.06 -0.58
CA GLU A 4 3.77 -21.60 -0.73
C GLU A 4 2.77 -21.20 -1.82
N GLU A 5 1.69 -20.54 -1.40
CA GLU A 5 0.69 -20.06 -2.33
C GLU A 5 1.26 -18.84 -3.05
N SER A 6 1.32 -18.91 -4.37
CA SER A 6 1.75 -17.80 -5.21
C SER A 6 0.79 -17.57 -6.36
N PHE A 7 0.65 -16.31 -6.79
CA PHE A 7 -0.15 -15.96 -7.96
C PHE A 7 0.39 -14.72 -8.66
N VAL A 8 -0.02 -14.55 -9.91
CA VAL A 8 0.30 -13.36 -10.70
C VAL A 8 -0.62 -12.21 -10.30
N VAL A 9 -0.06 -11.00 -10.18
CA VAL A 9 -0.78 -9.74 -9.95
C VAL A 9 -0.47 -8.77 -11.08
N LEU A 10 -1.52 -8.11 -11.58
CA LEU A 10 -1.39 -7.03 -12.55
C LEU A 10 -1.23 -5.70 -11.82
N VAL A 11 -0.13 -4.99 -12.04
CA VAL A 11 0.13 -3.68 -11.42
C VAL A 11 0.04 -2.59 -12.48
N HIS A 12 -0.98 -1.75 -12.32
CA HIS A 12 -1.24 -0.55 -13.10
C HIS A 12 -0.40 0.59 -12.53
N HIS A 13 0.29 1.33 -13.39
CA HIS A 13 1.27 2.37 -12.99
C HIS A 13 1.05 3.71 -13.69
N ARG A 14 0.35 3.70 -14.83
CA ARG A 14 -0.01 4.90 -15.61
C ARG A 14 -1.50 5.20 -15.60
N GLY A 15 -2.29 4.37 -14.91
CA GLY A 15 -3.74 4.47 -14.85
C GLY A 15 -4.26 5.33 -13.70
N SER A 16 -5.59 5.38 -13.64
CA SER A 16 -6.37 5.98 -12.57
C SER A 16 -7.49 5.05 -12.13
N VAL A 17 -8.10 5.34 -10.99
CA VAL A 17 -9.27 4.59 -10.48
C VAL A 17 -10.53 5.16 -11.12
N ASN A 18 -11.21 4.37 -11.95
CA ASN A 18 -12.56 4.70 -12.43
C ASN A 18 -13.60 3.97 -11.58
N ARG A 19 -14.42 4.73 -10.83
CA ARG A 19 -15.48 4.21 -9.95
C ARG A 19 -16.88 4.21 -10.57
N LYS A 20 -17.04 4.74 -11.79
CA LYS A 20 -18.34 4.88 -12.47
C LYS A 20 -18.67 3.70 -13.38
N THR A 21 -18.08 2.53 -13.11
CA THR A 21 -18.26 1.35 -13.98
C THR A 21 -19.41 0.49 -13.46
N ARG A 22 -20.03 -0.30 -14.35
CA ARG A 22 -21.05 -1.30 -13.95
C ARG A 22 -20.53 -2.26 -12.87
N SER A 23 -19.24 -2.57 -12.90
CA SER A 23 -18.55 -3.41 -11.92
C SER A 23 -18.05 -2.65 -10.67
N GLY A 24 -18.42 -1.39 -10.48
CA GLY A 24 -17.87 -0.52 -9.43
C GLY A 24 -16.54 0.09 -9.84
N VAL A 25 -15.43 -0.55 -9.48
CA VAL A 25 -14.06 -0.06 -9.74
C VAL A 25 -13.43 -0.73 -10.96
N LYS A 26 -12.67 0.05 -11.75
CA LYS A 26 -11.74 -0.39 -12.79
C LYS A 26 -10.49 0.49 -12.83
N PHE A 27 -9.32 -0.09 -13.05
CA PHE A 27 -8.11 0.66 -13.37
C PHE A 27 -7.99 0.90 -14.88
N THR A 28 -7.60 2.11 -15.26
CA THR A 28 -7.63 2.57 -16.66
C THR A 28 -6.34 2.32 -17.44
N ASP A 29 -5.29 1.81 -16.78
CA ASP A 29 -4.04 1.49 -17.48
C ASP A 29 -4.29 0.38 -18.50
N LYS A 30 -3.76 0.57 -19.71
CA LYS A 30 -3.88 -0.41 -20.79
C LYS A 30 -2.74 -1.42 -20.75
N ASN A 31 -1.61 -1.06 -20.11
CA ASN A 31 -0.39 -1.83 -20.11
C ASN A 31 0.10 -2.06 -18.66
N PRO A 32 -0.63 -2.86 -17.85
CA PRO A 32 -0.16 -3.23 -16.52
C PRO A 32 1.05 -4.15 -16.61
N LEU A 33 1.95 -4.04 -15.63
CA LEU A 33 3.06 -4.97 -15.46
C LEU A 33 2.61 -6.20 -14.66
N CYS A 34 3.22 -7.36 -14.93
CA CYS A 34 2.95 -8.59 -14.18
C CYS A 34 4.06 -8.84 -13.15
N ILE A 35 3.66 -9.13 -11.91
CA ILE A 35 4.53 -9.62 -10.84
C ILE A 35 3.96 -10.92 -10.28
N ILE A 36 4.82 -11.78 -9.73
CA ILE A 36 4.41 -12.93 -8.94
C ILE A 36 4.52 -12.50 -7.48
N VAL A 37 3.48 -12.77 -6.70
CA VAL A 37 3.48 -12.57 -5.24
C VAL A 37 3.26 -13.92 -4.56
N THR A 38 3.96 -14.13 -3.45
CA THR A 38 3.85 -15.31 -2.58
C THR A 38 3.18 -14.89 -1.27
N SER A 39 2.56 -15.82 -0.53
CA SER A 39 1.99 -15.53 0.80
C SER A 39 3.00 -14.98 1.80
N THR A 40 4.30 -15.14 1.51
CA THR A 40 5.45 -14.63 2.29
C THR A 40 5.98 -13.28 1.81
N THR A 41 5.48 -12.75 0.68
CA THR A 41 5.89 -11.45 0.14
C THR A 41 5.49 -10.34 1.12
N SER A 42 6.47 -9.53 1.54
CA SER A 42 6.20 -8.32 2.33
C SER A 42 5.78 -7.14 1.45
N TYR A 43 5.23 -6.11 2.07
CA TYR A 43 4.90 -4.85 1.43
C TYR A 43 6.14 -4.19 0.82
N ASP A 44 7.29 -4.24 1.51
CA ASP A 44 8.55 -3.67 1.02
C ASP A 44 9.12 -4.47 -0.15
N ASP A 45 8.98 -5.80 -0.15
CA ASP A 45 9.34 -6.65 -1.30
C ASP A 45 8.46 -6.31 -2.51
N LEU A 46 7.15 -6.10 -2.29
CA LEU A 46 6.22 -5.67 -3.34
C LEU A 46 6.61 -4.30 -3.91
N VAL A 47 6.95 -3.33 -3.05
CA VAL A 47 7.46 -2.01 -3.45
C VAL A 47 8.70 -2.16 -4.32
N SER A 48 9.68 -2.93 -3.84
CA SER A 48 10.96 -3.15 -4.51
C SER A 48 10.76 -3.81 -5.86
N ALA A 49 9.96 -4.87 -5.94
CA ALA A 49 9.66 -5.58 -7.19
C ALA A 49 9.02 -4.67 -8.25
N VAL A 50 8.11 -3.79 -7.84
CA VAL A 50 7.46 -2.83 -8.75
C VAL A 50 8.45 -1.77 -9.24
N LEU A 51 9.26 -1.19 -8.36
CA LEU A 51 10.25 -0.18 -8.74
C LEU A 51 11.35 -0.77 -9.65
N MET A 52 11.84 -1.98 -9.34
CA MET A 52 12.83 -2.68 -10.16
C MET A 52 12.28 -2.98 -11.56
N LYS A 53 11.06 -3.54 -11.67
CA LYS A 53 10.46 -3.84 -12.98
C LYS A 53 10.18 -2.61 -13.83
N LEU A 54 9.97 -1.46 -13.20
CA LEU A 54 9.78 -0.19 -13.90
C LEU A 54 11.10 0.54 -14.20
N GLY A 55 12.23 0.10 -13.64
CA GLY A 55 13.51 0.81 -13.73
C GLY A 55 13.49 2.16 -13.02
N LEU A 56 12.72 2.29 -11.92
CA LEU A 56 12.50 3.55 -11.19
C LEU A 56 13.13 3.57 -9.80
N GLU A 57 14.03 2.63 -9.52
CA GLU A 57 14.77 2.56 -8.27
C GLU A 57 15.60 3.84 -8.05
N GLY A 58 15.51 4.42 -6.85
CA GLY A 58 16.16 5.70 -6.50
C GLY A 58 15.49 6.96 -7.10
N ALA A 59 14.79 6.87 -8.22
CA ALA A 59 14.11 7.99 -8.86
C ALA A 59 12.71 8.25 -8.30
N LYS A 60 11.97 7.17 -8.00
CA LYS A 60 10.60 7.25 -7.45
C LYS A 60 10.47 6.42 -6.18
N ARG A 61 9.49 6.81 -5.36
CA ARG A 61 9.00 6.03 -4.23
C ARG A 61 7.52 5.71 -4.41
N VAL A 62 7.10 4.57 -3.89
CA VAL A 62 5.68 4.21 -3.84
C VAL A 62 5.01 5.04 -2.75
N LYS A 63 3.99 5.82 -3.12
CA LYS A 63 3.12 6.54 -2.18
C LYS A 63 2.07 5.63 -1.57
N LYS A 64 1.47 4.76 -2.39
CA LYS A 64 0.51 3.73 -1.96
C LYS A 64 0.17 2.78 -3.09
N PHE A 65 -0.31 1.60 -2.71
CA PHE A 65 -1.02 0.69 -3.60
C PHE A 65 -2.53 0.72 -3.35
N PHE A 66 -3.29 0.56 -4.42
CA PHE A 66 -4.71 0.31 -4.37
C PHE A 66 -5.01 -1.08 -4.92
N TYR A 67 -5.70 -1.91 -4.16
CA TYR A 67 -6.20 -3.19 -4.59
C TYR A 67 -7.64 -3.09 -5.05
N ARG A 68 -7.93 -3.69 -6.21
CA ARG A 68 -9.28 -3.84 -6.74
C ARG A 68 -9.97 -5.03 -6.05
N ILE A 69 -10.44 -4.81 -4.82
CA ILE A 69 -11.02 -5.86 -3.97
C ILE A 69 -12.40 -6.30 -4.50
N PRO A 70 -12.65 -7.62 -4.68
CA PRO A 70 -14.00 -8.11 -4.94
C PRO A 70 -14.86 -7.92 -3.69
N VAL A 71 -16.00 -7.25 -3.84
CA VAL A 71 -16.96 -7.02 -2.74
C VAL A 71 -18.25 -7.81 -2.91
N THR A 72 -18.62 -8.16 -4.15
CA THR A 72 -19.75 -9.06 -4.37
C THR A 72 -19.43 -9.97 -5.53
N VAL A 73 -19.53 -11.28 -5.31
CA VAL A 73 -19.44 -12.29 -6.35
C VAL A 73 -20.81 -12.96 -6.43
N LEU A 74 -21.60 -12.56 -7.44
CA LEU A 74 -22.87 -13.21 -7.77
C LEU A 74 -22.70 -13.93 -9.09
N GLN A 75 -23.37 -15.07 -9.28
CA GLN A 75 -23.37 -15.96 -10.46
C GLN A 75 -22.57 -15.44 -11.69
N ASN A 76 -23.01 -14.35 -12.33
CA ASN A 76 -22.38 -13.82 -13.55
C ASN A 76 -21.76 -12.42 -13.40
N THR A 77 -21.74 -11.84 -12.21
CA THR A 77 -21.26 -10.47 -11.98
C THR A 77 -20.43 -10.35 -10.73
N VAL A 78 -19.22 -9.82 -10.90
CA VAL A 78 -18.36 -9.39 -9.79
C VAL A 78 -18.41 -7.87 -9.69
N LYS A 79 -18.71 -7.35 -8.51
CA LYS A 79 -18.48 -5.93 -8.19
C LYS A 79 -17.20 -5.79 -7.38
N TYR A 80 -16.50 -4.71 -7.64
CA TYR A 80 -15.23 -4.38 -7.03
C TYR A 80 -15.30 -3.03 -6.36
N ASP A 81 -14.57 -2.92 -5.26
CA ASP A 81 -14.22 -1.65 -4.63
C ASP A 81 -12.70 -1.43 -4.69
N CYS A 82 -12.23 -0.35 -4.09
CA CYS A 82 -10.85 0.08 -4.06
C CYS A 82 -10.34 0.05 -2.61
N PHE A 83 -9.58 -0.96 -2.28
CA PHE A 83 -8.90 -1.10 -0.99
C PHE A 83 -7.51 -0.45 -1.05
N THR A 84 -7.05 0.18 0.02
CA THR A 84 -5.67 0.73 0.06
C THR A 84 -4.80 -0.23 0.84
N ILE A 85 -3.65 -0.62 0.26
CA ILE A 85 -2.65 -1.45 0.95
C ILE A 85 -1.59 -0.53 1.53
N ASN A 86 -1.39 -0.58 2.85
CA ASN A 86 -0.41 0.25 3.55
C ASN A 86 0.67 -0.57 4.27
N ASN A 87 0.46 -1.88 4.47
CA ASN A 87 1.36 -2.76 5.22
C ASN A 87 1.14 -4.24 4.82
N ASP A 88 1.87 -5.14 5.48
CA ASP A 88 1.78 -6.58 5.23
C ASP A 88 0.40 -7.17 5.55
N VAL A 89 -0.27 -6.69 6.61
CA VAL A 89 -1.60 -7.17 7.01
C VAL A 89 -2.63 -6.84 5.93
N ASP A 90 -2.57 -5.63 5.36
CA ASP A 90 -3.41 -5.24 4.23
C ASP A 90 -3.08 -6.09 2.99
N LEU A 91 -1.81 -6.42 2.76
CA LEU A 91 -1.39 -7.27 1.64
C LEU A 91 -1.95 -8.69 1.78
N GLN A 92 -2.03 -9.24 3.00
CA GLN A 92 -2.63 -10.54 3.27
C GLN A 92 -4.13 -10.61 2.90
N VAL A 93 -4.85 -9.50 2.95
CA VAL A 93 -6.26 -9.43 2.47
C VAL A 93 -6.37 -9.85 1.01
N MET A 94 -5.38 -9.53 0.18
CA MET A 94 -5.35 -9.95 -1.23
C MET A 94 -5.28 -11.48 -1.37
N PHE A 95 -4.47 -12.15 -0.55
CA PHE A 95 -4.38 -13.62 -0.53
C PHE A 95 -5.68 -14.26 -0.05
N LEU A 96 -6.29 -13.70 1.00
CA LEU A 96 -7.60 -14.16 1.48
C LEU A 96 -8.68 -14.05 0.40
N CYS A 97 -8.76 -12.91 -0.31
CA CYS A 97 -9.69 -12.75 -1.42
C CYS A 97 -9.43 -13.76 -2.55
N ARG A 98 -8.15 -14.04 -2.86
CA ARG A 98 -7.80 -14.99 -3.92
C ARG A 98 -8.24 -16.42 -3.56
N ARG A 99 -8.10 -16.83 -2.30
CA ARG A 99 -8.58 -18.12 -1.78
C ARG A 99 -10.10 -18.22 -1.75
N GLN A 100 -10.76 -17.15 -1.32
CA GLN A 100 -12.22 -17.14 -1.16
C GLN A 100 -12.96 -17.11 -2.49
N PHE A 101 -12.38 -16.47 -3.49
CA PHE A 101 -12.98 -16.31 -4.82
C PHE A 101 -11.99 -16.72 -5.93
N PRO A 102 -11.66 -18.02 -6.06
CA PRO A 102 -10.70 -18.49 -7.06
C PRO A 102 -11.18 -18.22 -8.51
N GLU A 103 -12.49 -18.06 -8.72
CA GLU A 103 -13.13 -17.74 -10.00
C GLU A 103 -12.99 -16.26 -10.39
N VAL A 104 -12.66 -15.39 -9.43
CA VAL A 104 -12.38 -13.97 -9.73
C VAL A 104 -11.10 -13.89 -10.55
N ARG A 105 -11.09 -12.93 -11.49
CA ARG A 105 -9.94 -12.70 -12.38
C ARG A 105 -8.65 -12.44 -11.60
N THR A 106 -7.52 -12.49 -12.31
CA THR A 106 -6.20 -12.13 -11.77
C THR A 106 -6.27 -10.86 -10.93
N PRO A 107 -5.74 -10.87 -9.68
CA PRO A 107 -5.75 -9.68 -8.83
C PRO A 107 -5.08 -8.49 -9.50
N GLU A 108 -5.65 -7.30 -9.28
CA GLU A 108 -5.17 -6.06 -9.87
C GLU A 108 -4.82 -5.04 -8.79
N LEU A 109 -3.65 -4.40 -8.93
CA LEU A 109 -3.19 -3.28 -8.13
C LEU A 109 -3.04 -2.03 -8.99
N LEU A 110 -3.25 -0.85 -8.42
CA LEU A 110 -2.81 0.43 -8.96
C LEU A 110 -1.79 1.03 -8.01
N VAL A 111 -0.58 1.30 -8.51
CA VAL A 111 0.47 1.98 -7.76
C VAL A 111 0.41 3.49 -7.99
N ARG A 112 0.51 4.27 -6.92
CA ARG A 112 0.81 5.70 -7.01
C ARG A 112 2.27 5.92 -6.68
N LEU A 113 3.02 6.41 -7.66
CA LEU A 113 4.43 6.77 -7.52
C LEU A 113 4.56 8.28 -7.30
N VAL A 114 5.55 8.68 -6.51
CA VAL A 114 5.97 10.07 -6.35
C VAL A 114 7.48 10.15 -6.51
N ASP A 115 7.98 11.28 -7.00
CA ASP A 115 9.41 11.46 -7.21
C ASP A 115 10.14 11.53 -5.86
N VAL A 116 11.32 10.92 -5.79
CA VAL A 116 12.22 11.14 -4.67
C VAL A 116 12.74 12.57 -4.82
N VAL A 117 12.29 13.47 -3.94
CA VAL A 117 12.78 14.85 -3.94
C VAL A 117 14.28 14.79 -3.71
N SER A 118 15.08 14.95 -4.75
CA SER A 118 16.46 15.33 -4.61
C SER A 118 16.44 16.74 -4.06
N SER A 119 16.84 16.95 -2.81
CA SER A 119 17.32 18.27 -2.43
C SER A 119 18.53 18.53 -3.32
N SER A 120 18.33 19.21 -4.45
CA SER A 120 19.46 19.85 -5.11
C SER A 120 19.89 20.92 -4.12
N GLY A 121 20.85 20.58 -3.24
CA GLY A 121 21.47 21.53 -2.35
C GLY A 121 21.95 22.66 -3.24
N GLY A 122 21.26 23.81 -3.15
CA GLY A 122 21.66 25.02 -3.85
C GLY A 122 23.09 25.30 -3.43
N SER A 123 24.04 25.03 -4.33
CA SER A 123 25.44 25.31 -4.08
C SER A 123 25.60 26.83 -4.12
N ASN A 124 25.54 27.49 -2.96
CA ASN A 124 25.99 28.86 -2.82
C ASN A 124 27.51 28.86 -2.64
N ARG A 125 28.25 28.74 -3.73
CA ARG A 125 29.66 29.17 -3.71
C ARG A 125 29.70 30.69 -3.67
N ASN A 126 29.57 31.28 -2.48
CA ASN A 126 30.06 32.63 -2.21
C ASN A 126 31.12 32.59 -1.10
N THR A 127 32.34 32.42 -1.55
CA THR A 127 33.58 33.09 -1.08
C THR A 127 33.50 33.91 0.21
N ASN A 128 34.23 33.43 1.21
CA ASN A 128 35.04 34.13 2.22
C ASN A 128 34.48 35.40 2.89
N THR A 129 34.14 35.32 4.18
CA THR A 129 34.55 36.34 5.16
C THR A 129 34.69 35.69 6.54
N ILE A 130 35.86 35.92 7.16
CA ILE A 130 36.34 35.40 8.44
C ILE A 130 35.89 36.32 9.61
N ALA A 131 35.82 35.71 10.81
CA ALA A 131 35.72 36.27 12.18
C ALA A 131 34.31 36.73 12.62
N ASN A 132 33.80 36.41 13.80
CA ASN A 132 34.44 36.30 15.12
C ASN A 132 33.57 35.44 16.08
N PRO A 133 34.12 34.75 17.10
CA PRO A 133 33.38 33.88 18.01
C PRO A 133 32.96 34.62 19.28
N ALA A 134 31.71 34.46 19.73
CA ALA A 134 31.30 34.83 21.09
C ALA A 134 29.99 34.15 21.49
N GLY A 135 29.99 33.57 22.69
CA GLY A 135 28.79 33.49 23.51
C GLY A 135 28.15 32.11 23.65
N SER A 136 28.82 31.21 24.37
CA SER A 136 28.15 30.09 25.06
C SER A 136 27.19 30.64 26.12
N SER A 137 25.95 30.14 26.15
CA SER A 137 25.11 30.20 27.34
C SER A 137 24.11 29.04 27.35
N SER A 138 24.39 28.10 28.23
CA SER A 138 23.59 26.94 28.57
C SER A 138 22.53 27.30 29.62
N ARG A 139 21.26 26.96 29.36
CA ARG A 139 20.21 26.86 30.37
C ARG A 139 19.44 25.55 30.18
N PRO A 140 19.41 24.64 31.16
CA PRO A 140 18.53 23.48 31.10
C PRO A 140 17.15 23.87 31.64
N ALA A 141 16.11 23.63 30.84
CA ALA A 141 14.73 23.68 31.32
C ALA A 141 14.28 22.25 31.63
N VAL A 142 13.99 22.01 32.91
CA VAL A 142 13.37 20.81 33.45
C VAL A 142 12.01 20.60 32.76
N ALA A 143 11.79 19.45 32.15
CA ALA A 143 10.48 19.01 31.71
C ALA A 143 10.15 17.65 32.35
N SER A 144 9.09 17.65 33.15
CA SER A 144 8.56 16.48 33.85
C SER A 144 8.25 15.32 32.91
N SER A 145 8.69 14.13 33.31
CA SER A 145 8.25 12.85 32.75
C SER A 145 6.90 12.47 33.39
N SER A 146 5.85 12.47 32.58
CA SER A 146 4.58 11.81 32.92
C SER A 146 4.42 10.61 31.99
N VAL A 147 4.47 9.41 32.55
CA VAL A 147 4.21 8.15 31.82
C VAL A 147 2.70 8.07 31.56
N PRO A 148 2.22 7.96 30.31
CA PRO A 148 0.82 7.63 30.10
C PRO A 148 0.62 6.15 30.42
N VAL A 149 -0.23 5.88 31.41
CA VAL A 149 -0.79 4.56 31.68
C VAL A 149 -1.54 4.11 30.42
N TYR A 150 -1.09 3.01 29.82
CA TYR A 150 -1.83 2.33 28.77
C TYR A 150 -3.08 1.70 29.39
N GLU A 151 -4.22 2.34 29.21
CA GLU A 151 -5.52 1.69 29.35
C GLU A 151 -5.73 0.76 28.14
N PRO A 152 -6.16 -0.51 28.34
CA PRO A 152 -6.35 -1.43 27.23
C PRO A 152 -7.57 -0.98 26.43
N VAL A 153 -7.33 -0.28 25.32
CA VAL A 153 -8.33 -0.05 24.29
C VAL A 153 -8.74 -1.43 23.78
N VAL A 154 -9.96 -1.84 24.14
CA VAL A 154 -10.72 -2.87 23.45
C VAL A 154 -10.71 -2.49 21.98
N GLN A 155 -9.91 -3.21 21.18
CA GLN A 155 -9.79 -2.97 19.75
C GLN A 155 -11.19 -3.04 19.13
N PRO A 156 -11.69 -1.96 18.52
CA PRO A 156 -12.76 -2.09 17.56
C PRO A 156 -12.16 -2.87 16.39
N SER A 157 -12.73 -4.03 16.08
CA SER A 157 -12.35 -4.81 14.90
C SER A 157 -12.24 -3.88 13.69
N PRO A 158 -11.11 -3.88 12.94
CA PRO A 158 -10.95 -3.03 11.77
C PRO A 158 -12.16 -3.21 10.83
N PRO A 159 -12.75 -2.13 10.29
CA PRO A 159 -13.91 -2.22 9.40
C PRO A 159 -13.66 -3.11 8.17
N HIS A 160 -12.39 -3.36 7.82
CA HIS A 160 -11.98 -4.27 6.76
C HIS A 160 -12.25 -5.75 7.09
N LEU A 161 -12.12 -6.16 8.35
CA LEU A 161 -12.48 -7.52 8.79
C LEU A 161 -14.00 -7.72 8.74
N LEU A 162 -14.79 -6.68 9.07
CA LEU A 162 -16.25 -6.72 8.96
C LEU A 162 -16.73 -6.83 7.50
N LEU A 163 -16.00 -6.24 6.56
CA LEU A 163 -16.32 -6.35 5.14
C LEU A 163 -16.20 -7.80 4.65
N LEU A 164 -15.18 -8.53 5.13
CA LEU A 164 -14.94 -9.93 4.76
C LEU A 164 -15.89 -10.90 5.48
N THR A 165 -16.24 -10.67 6.75
CA THR A 165 -17.18 -11.54 7.49
C THR A 165 -18.63 -11.41 7.01
N SER A 166 -19.01 -10.26 6.45
CA SER A 166 -20.30 -10.02 5.79
C SER A 166 -20.46 -10.79 4.46
N MET A 167 -19.35 -11.21 3.85
CA MET A 167 -19.31 -11.81 2.50
C MET A 167 -19.36 -13.34 2.48
N ALA A 168 -19.82 -13.98 3.56
CA ALA A 168 -20.03 -15.42 3.58
C ALA A 168 -21.01 -15.84 2.45
N PRO A 169 -20.66 -16.84 1.61
CA PRO A 169 -21.59 -17.35 0.62
C PRO A 169 -22.81 -17.92 1.36
N LYS A 170 -23.99 -17.40 1.03
CA LYS A 170 -25.25 -17.97 1.50
C LYS A 170 -25.34 -19.37 0.91
N ALA A 171 -25.13 -20.39 1.74
CA ALA A 171 -25.26 -21.79 1.36
C ALA A 171 -26.59 -21.95 0.60
N THR A 172 -26.50 -22.29 -0.69
CA THR A 172 -27.69 -22.61 -1.49
C THR A 172 -28.00 -24.08 -1.19
N ARG A 173 -29.22 -24.29 -0.71
CA ARG A 173 -29.78 -25.55 -0.22
C ARG A 173 -29.87 -26.61 -1.32
#